data_AF-D0MU80-F1
#
_entry.id   AF-D0MU80-F1
#
_cell.length_a   1.000
_cell.length_b   1.000
_cell.length_c   1.000
_cell.angle_alpha   90.00
_cell.angle_beta   90.00
_cell.angle_gamma   90.00
#
_symmetry.space_group_name_H-M   'P 1'
#
loop_
_entity.id
_entity.type
_entity.pdbx_description
1 polymer ?
#
loop_
_entity_poly.entity_id
_entity_poly.type
_entity_poly.pdbx_seq_one_letter_code
_entity_poly.pdbx_strand_id
1 'polypeptide(L)'
;MDEAQATSFSHPSQNPDLSSIKTFWTEMKLELNRSPASSLWDLKVKLRSIWSSIDEDLVRKTVRSMHKRLDAVKEARGGHTNGLV
;
A
#
# COMPACT_ATOMS: atom_id res chain seq x y z
N MET A 1 -19.51 -23.37 -9.29
CA MET A 1 -18.69 -22.49 -8.44
C MET A 1 -17.69 -21.87 -9.40
N ASP A 2 -17.99 -20.67 -9.91
CA ASP A 2 -17.15 -20.00 -10.89
C ASP A 2 -15.81 -19.64 -10.25
N GLU A 3 -14.72 -20.25 -10.73
CA GLU A 3 -13.39 -19.77 -10.39
C GLU A 3 -13.24 -18.36 -10.97
N ALA A 4 -12.96 -17.39 -10.11
CA ALA A 4 -12.67 -16.03 -10.54
C ALA A 4 -11.49 -16.08 -11.51
N GLN A 5 -11.69 -15.57 -12.73
CA GLN A 5 -10.65 -15.43 -13.78
C GLN A 5 -9.62 -14.37 -13.35
N ALA A 6 -8.81 -14.70 -12.35
CA ALA A 6 -7.78 -13.83 -11.81
C ALA A 6 -6.51 -13.97 -12.67
N THR A 7 -6.21 -12.92 -13.44
CA THR A 7 -4.93 -12.82 -14.14
C THR A 7 -3.82 -12.50 -13.14
N SER A 8 -2.84 -13.40 -13.01
CA SER A 8 -1.68 -13.18 -12.14
C SER A 8 -0.73 -12.14 -12.75
N PHE A 9 -0.39 -11.10 -12.00
CA PHE A 9 0.62 -10.11 -12.40
C PHE A 9 2.02 -10.58 -12.00
N SER A 10 3.01 -10.45 -12.89
CA SER A 10 4.40 -10.79 -12.58
C SER A 10 4.99 -9.75 -11.61
N HIS A 11 5.36 -10.19 -10.40
CA HIS A 11 5.98 -9.33 -9.40
C HIS A 11 7.42 -9.78 -9.14
N PRO A 12 8.42 -8.91 -9.31
CA PRO A 12 9.81 -9.28 -9.06
C PRO A 12 10.05 -9.52 -7.57
N SER A 13 10.83 -10.54 -7.25
CA SER A 13 11.19 -10.87 -5.87
C SER A 13 11.85 -9.67 -5.16
N GLN A 14 11.64 -9.53 -3.85
CA GLN A 14 12.25 -8.51 -2.99
C GLN A 14 12.04 -7.04 -3.41
N ASN A 15 10.97 -6.72 -4.14
CA ASN A 15 10.64 -5.33 -4.53
C ASN A 15 9.38 -4.81 -3.82
N PRO A 16 9.44 -4.57 -2.49
CA PRO A 16 8.29 -4.07 -1.72
C PRO A 16 7.85 -2.68 -2.18
N ASP A 17 8.72 -1.91 -2.85
CA ASP A 17 8.39 -0.59 -3.39
C ASP A 17 7.39 -0.66 -4.55
N LEU A 18 7.35 -1.79 -5.26
CA LEU A 18 6.35 -2.07 -6.30
C LEU A 18 5.04 -2.63 -5.72
N SER A 19 4.92 -2.73 -4.40
CA SER A 19 3.68 -3.16 -3.76
C SER A 19 2.82 -1.96 -3.40
N SER A 20 1.72 -1.77 -4.12
CA SER A 20 0.75 -0.70 -3.87
C SER A 20 0.19 -0.74 -2.44
N ILE A 21 0.12 -1.94 -1.83
CA ILE A 21 -0.38 -2.13 -0.45
C ILE A 21 0.50 -1.45 0.61
N LYS A 22 1.80 -1.28 0.33
CA LYS A 22 2.75 -0.63 1.24
C LYS A 22 2.32 0.79 1.58
N THR A 23 1.78 1.53 0.60
CA THR A 23 1.28 2.89 0.80
C THR A 23 0.09 2.92 1.76
N PHE A 24 -0.87 2.00 1.61
CA PHE A 24 -2.00 1.91 2.53
C PHE A 24 -1.57 1.53 3.94
N TRP A 25 -0.62 0.60 4.11
CA TRP A 25 -0.07 0.28 5.42
C TRP A 25 0.61 1.46 6.10
N THR A 26 1.33 2.29 5.34
CA THR A 26 1.94 3.52 5.85
C THR A 26 0.87 4.50 6.34
N GLU A 27 -0.18 4.72 5.55
CA GLU A 27 -1.29 5.60 5.92
C GLU A 27 -2.02 5.11 7.17
N MET A 28 -2.35 3.81 7.23
CA MET A 28 -3.03 3.23 8.38
C MET A 28 -2.21 3.38 9.66
N LYS A 29 -0.89 3.20 9.58
CA LYS A 29 0.02 3.40 10.72
C LYS A 29 0.09 4.87 11.14
N LEU A 30 0.07 5.80 10.18
CA LEU A 30 0.08 7.23 10.46
C LEU A 30 -1.17 7.65 11.24
N GLU A 31 -2.35 7.24 10.77
CA GLU A 31 -3.62 7.54 11.46
C GLU A 31 -3.72 6.86 12.83
N LEU A 32 -3.28 5.59 12.93
CA LEU A 32 -3.24 4.89 14.21
C LEU A 32 -2.30 5.58 15.21
N ASN A 33 -1.17 6.15 14.77
CA ASN A 33 -0.25 6.87 15.64
C ASN A 33 -0.83 8.20 16.16
N ARG A 34 -1.77 8.83 15.43
CA ARG A 34 -2.49 10.03 15.90
C ARG A 34 -3.47 9.71 17.03
N SER A 35 -4.04 8.51 17.03
CA SER A 35 -4.91 8.03 18.10
C SER A 35 -4.57 6.58 18.47
N PRO A 36 -3.52 6.36 19.28
CA PRO A 36 -3.04 5.02 19.61
C PRO A 36 -4.11 4.14 20.24
N ALA A 37 -4.08 2.84 19.94
CA ALA A 37 -5.01 1.88 20.54
C ALA A 37 -4.57 1.51 21.96
N SER A 38 -5.54 1.33 22.86
CA SER A 38 -5.28 0.94 24.27
C SER A 38 -5.41 -0.57 24.53
N SER A 39 -5.96 -1.32 23.58
CA SER A 39 -6.13 -2.77 23.67
C SER A 39 -6.17 -3.41 22.28
N LEU A 40 -6.06 -4.75 22.23
CA LEU A 40 -6.20 -5.48 20.97
C LEU A 40 -7.58 -5.32 20.32
N TRP A 41 -8.63 -5.21 21.14
CA TRP A 41 -9.99 -4.99 20.63
C TRP A 41 -10.13 -3.59 20.02
N ASP A 42 -9.66 -2.58 20.74
CA ASP A 42 -9.62 -1.19 20.27
C ASP A 42 -8.81 -1.05 18.97
N LEU A 43 -7.66 -1.75 18.90
CA LEU A 43 -6.83 -1.79 17.69
C LEU A 43 -7.61 -2.33 16.48
N LYS A 44 -8.35 -3.43 16.64
CA LYS A 44 -9.16 -4.01 15.55
C LYS A 44 -10.26 -3.06 15.08
N VAL A 45 -10.94 -2.40 16.01
CA VAL A 45 -12.01 -1.43 15.71
C VAL A 45 -11.42 -0.22 14.97
N LYS A 46 -10.33 0.36 15.49
CA LYS A 46 -9.66 1.51 14.88
C LYS A 46 -9.12 1.20 13.49
N LEU A 47 -8.43 0.07 13.29
CA LEU A 47 -7.91 -0.30 11.99
C LEU A 47 -9.02 -0.48 10.95
N ARG A 48 -10.16 -1.09 11.34
CA ARG A 48 -11.32 -1.21 10.44
C ARG A 48 -11.91 0.16 10.10
N SER A 49 -12.01 1.06 11.07
CA SER A 49 -12.47 2.43 10.85
C SER A 49 -11.55 3.19 9.91
N ILE A 50 -10.24 3.19 10.18
CA ILE A 50 -9.21 3.84 9.36
C ILE A 50 -9.23 3.29 7.94
N TRP A 51 -9.28 1.96 7.77
CA TRP A 51 -9.37 1.34 6.45
C TRP A 51 -10.58 1.82 5.66
N SER A 52 -11.73 1.93 6.34
CA SER A 52 -12.98 2.37 5.72
C SER A 52 -13.00 3.88 5.42
N SER A 53 -12.14 4.66 6.06
CA SER A 53 -12.00 6.10 5.81
C SER A 53 -10.91 6.46 4.79
N ILE A 54 -10.22 5.47 4.21
CA ILE A 54 -9.24 5.71 3.15
C ILE A 54 -9.95 6.33 1.95
N ASP A 55 -9.51 7.53 1.57
CA ASP A 55 -10.05 8.26 0.44
C ASP A 55 -9.75 7.51 -0.88
N GLU A 56 -10.74 7.43 -1.76
CA GLU A 56 -10.55 6.91 -3.11
C GLU A 56 -9.46 7.68 -3.89
N ASP A 57 -9.25 8.96 -3.59
CA ASP A 57 -8.15 9.74 -4.17
C ASP A 57 -6.79 9.21 -3.77
N LEU A 58 -6.62 8.70 -2.53
CA LEU A 58 -5.39 8.04 -2.13
C LEU A 58 -5.19 6.74 -2.91
N VAL A 59 -6.27 5.99 -3.15
CA VAL A 59 -6.25 4.79 -3.99
C VAL A 59 -5.82 5.12 -5.41
N ARG A 60 -6.45 6.12 -6.03
CA ARG A 60 -6.13 6.59 -7.39
C ARG A 60 -4.68 7.07 -7.50
N LYS A 61 -4.21 7.86 -6.54
CA LYS A 61 -2.81 8.34 -6.50
C LYS A 61 -1.82 7.18 -6.39
N THR A 62 -2.12 6.20 -5.55
CA THR A 62 -1.26 5.01 -5.36
C THR A 62 -1.16 4.18 -6.63
N VAL A 63 -2.27 3.96 -7.34
CA VAL A 63 -2.24 3.23 -8.61
C VAL A 63 -1.49 4.03 -9.69
N ARG A 64 -1.73 5.34 -9.78
CA ARG A 64 -1.08 6.20 -10.77
C ARG A 64 0.43 6.33 -10.53
N SER A 65 0.89 6.30 -9.28
CA SER A 65 2.32 6.42 -8.95
C SER A 65 3.14 5.18 -9.33
N MET A 66 2.51 4.03 -9.59
CA MET A 66 3.20 2.80 -9.99
C MET A 66 4.09 2.98 -11.23
N HIS A 67 3.66 3.79 -12.20
CA HIS A 67 4.50 4.11 -13.38
C HIS A 67 5.81 4.77 -12.97
N LYS A 68 5.74 5.80 -12.11
CA LYS A 68 6.92 6.50 -11.60
C LYS A 68 7.84 5.59 -10.78
N ARG A 69 7.27 4.65 -10.01
CA ARG A 69 8.04 3.68 -9.22
C ARG A 69 8.78 2.69 -10.12
N LEU A 70 8.13 2.21 -11.18
CA LEU A 70 8.80 1.36 -12.18
C LEU A 70 9.95 2.10 -12.85
N ASP A 71 9.78 3.37 -13.20
CA ASP A 71 10.85 4.17 -13.78
C ASP A 71 11.98 4.41 -12.79
N ALA A 72 11.67 4.70 -11.52
CA ALA A 72 12.68 4.81 -10.47
C ALA A 72 13.50 3.51 -10.30
N VAL A 73 12.86 2.34 -10.38
CA VAL A 73 13.56 1.04 -10.30
C VAL A 73 14.48 0.83 -11.50
N LYS A 74 14.06 1.25 -12.70
CA LYS A 74 14.91 1.21 -13.91
C LYS A 74 16.12 2.11 -13.76
N GLU A 75 15.93 3.36 -13.33
CA GLU A 75 17.02 4.32 -13.10
C GLU A 75 17.99 3.84 -12.02
N ALA A 76 17.47 3.22 -10.95
CA ALA A 76 18.27 2.60 -9.90
C ALA A 76 18.95 1.28 -10.34
N ARG A 77 18.73 0.81 -11.58
CA ARG A 77 19.21 -0.48 -12.10
C ARG A 77 18.86 -1.67 -11.20
N GLY A 78 17.66 -1.65 -10.62
CA GLY A 78 17.20 -2.66 -9.65
C GLY A 78 17.64 -2.41 -8.20
N GLY A 79 18.31 -1.28 -7.92
CA GLY A 79 18.60 -0.81 -6.57
C GLY A 79 17.36 -0.29 -5.83
N HIS A 80 17.51 -0.04 -4.53
CA HIS A 80 16.44 0.47 -3.68
C HIS A 80 15.95 1.85 -4.15
N THR A 81 14.63 2.02 -4.21
CA THR A 81 14.02 3.31 -4.53
C THR A 81 13.34 3.85 -3.29
N ASN A 82 13.63 5.08 -2.87
CA ASN A 82 12.85 5.70 -1.80
C ASN A 82 11.43 5.87 -2.32
N GLY A 83 10.52 5.02 -1.82
CA GLY A 83 9.14 4.91 -2.29
C GLY A 83 8.53 6.28 -2.53
N LEU A 84 8.44 6.66 -3.81
CA LEU A 84 7.89 7.93 -4.24
C LEU A 84 6.40 7.94 -3.83
N VAL A 85 6.09 8.82 -2.88
CA VAL A 85 4.73 9.22 -2.51
C VAL A 85 4.28 10.30 -3.48
#